data_AF-A0A2D7VIF6-F1
#
_entry.id   AF-A0A2D7VIF6-F1
#
_cell.length_a   1.000
_cell.length_b   1.000
_cell.length_c   1.000
_cell.angle_alpha   90.00
_cell.angle_beta   90.00
_cell.angle_gamma   90.00
#
_symmetry.space_group_name_H-M   'P 1'
#
loop_
_entity.id
_entity.type
_entity.pdbx_description
1 polymer ?
#
loop_
_entity_poly.entity_id
_entity_poly.type
_entity_poly.pdbx_seq_one_letter_code
_entity_poly.pdbx_strand_id
1 'polypeptide(L)'
;MTDYFGHWLSFLDQLILAVFVLEIVLKLTASGREFFRSHWNLFDFFVVAIALIPASGPFAVLRVLRVLRLLRLISVVPRLRFVVEALLHAIPGIASIGVLILIIFYVFAVVATGLYGAAFPEWFGSLGRSMFTLFQIMTLESWSMGVVRPVMQVFPFAWIFFVLFILVATFTMLNLFIGIIVETMQTLHARSDEGEPGSQTAGGGESASVTDELRALREEVARLNNKLEERNK
;
A
#
# COMPACT_ATOMS: atom_id res chain seq x y z
N MET A 1 -28.25 24.27 -28.35
CA MET A 1 -28.95 23.37 -27.41
C MET A 1 -28.05 22.96 -26.23
N THR A 2 -26.72 23.02 -26.38
CA THR A 2 -25.70 22.79 -25.33
C THR A 2 -25.59 23.91 -24.28
N ASP A 3 -25.89 25.17 -24.62
CA ASP A 3 -25.68 26.31 -23.70
C ASP A 3 -26.69 26.39 -22.55
N TYR A 4 -27.93 25.93 -22.77
CA TYR A 4 -28.97 25.93 -21.73
C TYR A 4 -28.67 24.92 -20.61
N PHE A 5 -28.15 23.74 -20.94
CA PHE A 5 -27.74 22.75 -19.94
C PHE A 5 -26.55 23.24 -19.12
N GLY A 6 -25.62 23.97 -19.73
CA GLY A 6 -24.46 24.53 -19.04
C GLY A 6 -24.82 25.52 -17.93
N HIS A 7 -25.81 26.39 -18.17
CA HIS A 7 -26.26 27.34 -17.16
C HIS A 7 -26.97 26.65 -15.98
N TRP A 8 -27.85 25.69 -16.25
CA TRP A 8 -28.52 24.90 -15.20
C TRP A 8 -27.55 24.05 -14.39
N LEU A 9 -26.58 23.40 -15.04
CA LEU A 9 -25.55 22.60 -14.39
C LEU A 9 -24.65 23.46 -13.49
N SER A 10 -24.24 24.64 -13.95
CA SER A 10 -23.39 25.55 -13.16
C SER A 10 -24.13 26.16 -11.97
N PHE A 11 -25.41 26.53 -12.15
CA PHE A 11 -26.25 26.97 -11.04
C PHE A 11 -26.41 25.86 -9.98
N LEU A 12 -26.71 24.63 -10.41
CA LEU A 12 -26.82 23.48 -9.51
C LEU A 12 -25.51 23.20 -8.78
N ASP A 13 -24.37 23.24 -9.48
CA ASP A 13 -23.04 23.05 -8.88
C ASP A 13 -22.74 24.11 -7.81
N GLN A 14 -23.12 25.36 -8.05
CA GLN A 14 -22.94 26.46 -7.10
C GLN A 14 -23.86 26.31 -5.88
N LEU A 15 -25.10 25.86 -6.09
CA LEU A 15 -26.05 25.57 -5.01
C LEU A 15 -25.56 24.40 -4.13
N ILE A 16 -25.11 23.30 -4.75
CA ILE A 16 -24.54 22.15 -4.05
C ILE A 16 -23.31 22.57 -3.25
N LEU A 17 -22.43 23.38 -3.84
CA LEU A 17 -21.25 23.91 -3.15
C LEU A 17 -21.66 24.75 -1.93
N ALA A 18 -22.66 25.62 -2.05
CA ALA A 18 -23.14 26.43 -0.94
C ALA A 18 -23.67 25.56 0.22
N VAL A 19 -24.42 24.49 -0.09
CA VAL A 19 -24.87 23.51 0.91
C VAL A 19 -23.69 22.83 1.60
N PHE A 20 -22.66 22.45 0.85
CA PHE A 20 -21.46 21.81 1.42
C PHE A 20 -20.64 22.75 2.30
N VAL A 21 -20.52 24.02 1.92
CA VAL A 21 -19.90 25.05 2.77
C VAL A 21 -20.68 25.18 4.06
N LEU A 22 -22.01 25.28 3.99
CA LEU A 22 -22.87 25.38 5.17
C LEU A 22 -22.72 24.15 6.07
N GLU A 23 -22.75 22.95 5.50
CA GLU A 23 -22.56 21.68 6.22
C GLU A 23 -21.23 21.65 6.99
N ILE A 24 -20.14 22.09 6.35
CA ILE A 24 -18.80 22.11 6.97
C ILE A 24 -18.72 23.17 8.06
N VAL A 25 -19.29 24.36 7.85
CA VAL A 25 -19.36 25.40 8.88
C VAL A 25 -20.13 24.90 10.10
N LEU A 26 -21.28 24.26 9.90
CA LEU A 26 -22.08 23.69 10.99
C LEU A 26 -21.31 22.62 11.76
N LYS A 27 -20.65 21.69 11.05
CA LYS A 27 -19.79 20.66 11.67
C LYS A 27 -18.63 21.27 12.45
N LEU A 28 -17.99 22.31 11.90
CA LEU A 28 -16.88 23.00 12.55
C LEU A 28 -17.33 23.70 13.84
N THR A 29 -18.49 24.38 13.83
CA THR A 29 -19.02 25.05 15.03
C THR A 29 -19.54 24.08 16.08
N ALA A 30 -20.13 22.95 15.68
CA ALA A 30 -20.68 21.95 16.60
C ALA A 30 -19.59 21.07 17.24
N SER A 31 -18.60 20.63 16.46
CA SER A 31 -17.55 19.71 16.91
C SER A 31 -16.27 20.43 17.37
N GLY A 32 -16.08 21.71 17.03
CA GLY A 32 -14.93 22.50 17.44
C GLY A 32 -13.59 21.83 17.14
N ARG A 33 -12.82 21.50 18.19
CA ARG A 33 -11.52 20.82 18.06
C ARG A 33 -11.61 19.36 17.61
N GLU A 34 -12.73 18.70 17.85
CA GLU A 34 -12.94 17.30 17.44
C GLU A 34 -13.10 17.17 15.92
N PHE A 35 -13.52 18.26 15.25
CA PHE A 35 -13.56 18.34 13.79
C PHE A 35 -12.20 17.98 13.16
N PHE A 36 -11.12 18.55 13.71
CA PHE A 36 -9.76 18.35 13.20
C PHE A 36 -9.15 17.00 13.56
N ARG A 37 -9.77 16.22 14.46
CA ARG A 37 -9.35 14.85 14.77
C ARG A 37 -9.91 13.82 13.80
N SER A 38 -10.98 14.14 13.09
CA SER A 38 -11.57 13.25 12.10
C SER A 38 -10.94 13.47 10.72
N HIS A 39 -10.21 12.46 10.24
CA HIS A 39 -9.57 12.47 8.92
C HIS A 39 -10.58 12.75 7.78
N TRP A 40 -11.82 12.28 7.93
CA TRP A 40 -12.90 12.49 6.94
C TRP A 40 -13.43 13.92 6.93
N ASN A 41 -13.54 14.54 8.10
CA ASN A 41 -13.95 15.95 8.20
C ASN A 41 -12.86 16.87 7.64
N LEU A 42 -11.60 16.55 7.92
CA LEU A 42 -10.44 17.27 7.38
C LEU A 42 -10.36 17.14 5.85
N PHE A 43 -10.59 15.94 5.31
CA PHE A 43 -10.68 15.69 3.87
C PHE A 43 -11.79 16.54 3.22
N ASP A 44 -13.01 16.49 3.77
CA ASP A 44 -14.13 17.28 3.25
C ASP A 44 -13.85 18.79 3.29
N PHE A 45 -13.23 19.27 4.37
CA PHE A 45 -12.82 20.66 4.51
C PHE A 45 -11.86 21.08 3.40
N PHE A 46 -10.80 20.31 3.14
CA PHE A 46 -9.84 20.63 2.08
C PHE A 46 -10.47 20.61 0.69
N VAL A 47 -11.33 19.62 0.42
CA VAL A 47 -12.05 19.51 -0.85
C VAL A 47 -12.97 20.73 -1.09
N VAL A 48 -13.71 21.16 -0.07
CA VAL A 48 -14.57 22.34 -0.14
C VAL A 48 -13.74 23.63 -0.24
N ALA A 49 -12.61 23.72 0.48
CA ALA A 49 -11.70 24.85 0.39
C ALA A 49 -11.12 25.02 -1.03
N ILE A 50 -10.66 23.94 -1.67
CA ILE A 50 -10.17 23.98 -3.07
C ILE A 50 -11.29 24.43 -4.03
N ALA A 51 -12.52 24.01 -3.80
CA ALA A 51 -13.66 24.39 -4.62
C ALA A 51 -14.04 25.89 -4.50
N LEU A 52 -13.80 26.50 -3.34
CA LEU A 52 -14.02 27.93 -3.09
C LEU A 52 -12.96 28.83 -3.74
N ILE A 53 -11.73 28.34 -3.96
CA ILE A 53 -10.66 29.19 -4.49
C ILE A 53 -10.98 29.62 -5.93
N PRO A 54 -10.93 30.93 -6.24
CA PRO A 54 -11.10 31.44 -7.60
C PRO A 54 -10.00 30.91 -8.53
N ALA A 55 -10.37 30.06 -9.49
CA ALA A 55 -9.43 29.47 -10.44
C ALA A 55 -9.14 30.42 -11.61
N SER A 56 -8.46 31.54 -11.31
CA SER A 56 -8.02 32.55 -12.27
C SER A 56 -6.49 32.65 -12.32
N GLY A 57 -5.95 33.02 -13.48
CA GLY A 57 -4.50 33.22 -13.68
C GLY A 57 -3.67 31.97 -13.37
N PRO A 58 -2.57 32.08 -12.58
CA PRO A 58 -1.68 30.97 -12.23
C PRO A 58 -2.38 29.77 -11.56
N PHE A 59 -3.56 29.99 -10.96
CA PHE A 59 -4.33 28.96 -10.27
C PHE A 59 -5.35 28.24 -11.17
N ALA A 60 -5.21 28.34 -12.50
CA ALA A 60 -6.09 27.67 -13.45
C ALA A 60 -6.17 26.14 -13.21
N VAL A 61 -5.09 25.51 -12.73
CA VAL A 61 -5.05 24.08 -12.38
C VAL A 61 -6.05 23.73 -11.27
N LEU A 62 -6.32 24.65 -10.33
CA LEU A 62 -7.31 24.43 -9.27
C LEU A 62 -8.72 24.21 -9.82
N ARG A 63 -9.02 24.71 -11.03
CA ARG A 63 -10.29 24.43 -11.73
C ARG A 63 -10.48 22.94 -11.96
N VAL A 64 -9.42 22.23 -12.36
CA VAL A 64 -9.46 20.80 -12.61
C VAL A 64 -9.60 20.04 -11.29
N LEU A 65 -8.91 20.49 -10.24
CA LEU A 65 -9.00 19.89 -8.90
C LEU A 65 -10.40 19.99 -8.28
N ARG A 66 -11.31 20.82 -8.80
CA ARG A 66 -12.71 20.82 -8.37
C ARG A 66 -13.42 19.49 -8.63
N VAL A 67 -12.90 18.64 -9.52
CA VAL A 67 -13.39 17.27 -9.71
C VAL A 67 -13.20 16.41 -8.46
N LEU A 68 -12.21 16.74 -7.61
CA LEU A 68 -11.98 16.06 -6.34
C LEU A 68 -13.19 16.14 -5.39
N ARG A 69 -14.10 17.10 -5.59
CA ARG A 69 -15.35 17.16 -4.82
C ARG A 69 -16.23 15.92 -4.98
N LEU A 70 -16.12 15.21 -6.11
CA LEU A 70 -16.80 13.93 -6.31
C LEU A 70 -16.31 12.86 -5.32
N LEU A 71 -15.06 12.97 -4.85
CA LEU A 71 -14.51 12.06 -3.85
C LEU A 71 -15.15 12.25 -2.47
N ARG A 72 -15.92 13.32 -2.20
CA ARG A 72 -16.78 13.39 -1.00
C ARG A 72 -17.77 12.24 -0.94
N LEU A 73 -18.11 11.59 -2.06
CA LEU A 73 -18.93 10.39 -1.99
C LEU A 73 -18.28 9.31 -1.12
N ILE A 74 -16.94 9.21 -1.15
CA ILE A 74 -16.18 8.30 -0.29
C ILE A 74 -16.38 8.66 1.18
N SER A 75 -16.34 9.96 1.52
CA SER A 75 -16.57 10.41 2.88
C SER A 75 -18.05 10.40 3.26
N VAL A 76 -19.02 10.43 2.37
CA VAL A 76 -20.45 10.38 2.78
C VAL A 76 -20.92 8.93 2.93
N VAL A 77 -20.39 8.01 2.12
CA VAL A 77 -20.84 6.61 2.06
C VAL A 77 -19.99 5.74 2.99
N PRO A 78 -20.56 5.19 4.10
CA PRO A 78 -19.79 4.41 5.07
C PRO A 78 -19.07 3.20 4.47
N ARG A 79 -19.68 2.55 3.47
CA ARG A 79 -19.06 1.41 2.76
C ARG A 79 -17.77 1.81 2.02
N LEU A 80 -17.74 3.00 1.41
CA LEU A 80 -16.55 3.49 0.71
C LEU A 80 -15.46 3.92 1.70
N ARG A 81 -15.85 4.55 2.82
CA ARG A 81 -14.93 4.83 3.93
C ARG A 81 -14.22 3.57 4.40
N PHE A 82 -15.00 2.52 4.67
CA PHE A 82 -14.48 1.23 5.13
C PHE A 82 -13.44 0.65 4.16
N VAL A 83 -13.72 0.69 2.84
CA VAL A 83 -12.78 0.20 1.83
C VAL A 83 -11.47 1.00 1.84
N VAL A 84 -11.56 2.34 1.87
CA VAL A 84 -10.36 3.20 1.90
C VAL A 84 -9.59 3.05 3.20
N GLU A 85 -10.26 2.97 4.34
CA GLU A 85 -9.65 2.70 5.65
C GLU A 85 -8.92 1.36 5.64
N ALA A 86 -9.52 0.31 5.09
CA ALA A 86 -8.87 -1.01 4.97
C ALA A 86 -7.60 -0.94 4.10
N LEU A 87 -7.64 -0.20 2.97
CA LEU A 87 -6.47 0.01 2.13
C LEU A 87 -5.37 0.81 2.84
N LEU A 88 -5.74 1.88 3.56
CA LEU A 88 -4.80 2.71 4.32
C LEU A 88 -4.19 1.94 5.50
N HIS A 89 -4.94 1.05 6.14
CA HIS A 89 -4.45 0.18 7.20
C HIS A 89 -3.40 -0.85 6.74
N ALA A 90 -3.36 -1.17 5.45
CA ALA A 90 -2.31 -2.02 4.89
C ALA A 90 -0.98 -1.28 4.66
N ILE A 91 -1.00 0.06 4.57
CA ILE A 91 0.19 0.87 4.28
C ILE A 91 1.29 0.74 5.35
N PRO A 92 1.00 0.78 6.68
CA PRO A 92 2.03 0.65 7.70
C PRO A 92 2.86 -0.64 7.61
N GLY A 93 2.23 -1.78 7.29
CA GLY A 93 2.93 -3.07 7.16
C GLY A 93 4.00 -3.05 6.07
N ILE A 94 3.76 -2.27 5.00
CA ILE A 94 4.68 -2.15 3.86
C ILE A 94 5.62 -0.94 3.92
N ALA A 95 5.41 -0.02 4.84
CA ALA A 95 6.14 1.24 4.89
C ALA A 95 7.66 1.02 4.98
N SER A 96 8.10 0.04 5.76
CA SER A 96 9.52 -0.30 5.93
C SER A 96 10.21 -0.67 4.61
N ILE A 97 9.56 -1.48 3.78
CA ILE A 97 10.09 -1.89 2.48
C ILE A 97 9.95 -0.74 1.46
N GLY A 98 8.87 0.04 1.54
CA GLY A 98 8.71 1.26 0.72
C GLY A 98 9.84 2.26 0.93
N VAL A 99 10.29 2.46 2.17
CA VAL A 99 11.46 3.30 2.49
C VAL A 99 12.73 2.73 1.88
N LEU A 100 12.94 1.41 1.94
CA LEU A 100 14.08 0.76 1.29
C LEU A 100 14.08 1.00 -0.23
N ILE A 101 12.93 0.85 -0.90
CA ILE A 101 12.78 1.13 -2.33
C ILE A 101 13.12 2.59 -2.64
N LEU A 102 12.64 3.54 -1.83
CA LEU A 102 12.94 4.97 -2.01
C LEU A 102 14.42 5.28 -1.88
N ILE A 103 15.12 4.65 -0.93
CA ILE A 103 16.58 4.81 -0.76
C ILE A 103 17.32 4.26 -1.98
N ILE A 104 16.97 3.06 -2.44
CA ILE A 104 17.57 2.45 -3.63
C ILE A 104 17.33 3.37 -4.84
N PHE A 105 16.10 3.84 -5.04
CA PHE A 105 15.75 4.78 -6.11
C PHE A 105 16.60 6.05 -6.06
N TYR A 106 16.72 6.66 -4.88
CA TYR A 106 17.49 7.88 -4.71
C TYR A 106 18.97 7.67 -5.08
N VAL A 107 19.59 6.60 -4.58
CA VAL A 107 20.99 6.28 -4.88
C VAL A 107 21.21 6.08 -6.37
N PHE A 108 20.38 5.25 -7.02
CA PHE A 108 20.49 5.02 -8.47
C PHE A 108 20.19 6.29 -9.27
N ALA A 109 19.26 7.14 -8.84
CA ALA A 109 18.93 8.38 -9.53
C ALA A 109 20.08 9.39 -9.48
N VAL A 110 20.77 9.51 -8.34
CA VAL A 110 21.96 10.35 -8.21
C VAL A 110 23.06 9.86 -9.14
N VAL A 111 23.33 8.55 -9.16
CA VAL A 111 24.34 7.95 -10.04
C VAL A 111 23.96 8.13 -11.52
N ALA A 112 22.72 7.87 -11.91
CA ALA A 112 22.25 8.06 -13.29
C ALA A 112 22.35 9.51 -13.74
N THR A 113 22.02 10.47 -12.87
CA THR A 113 22.18 11.90 -13.15
C THR A 113 23.64 12.26 -13.40
N GLY A 114 24.55 11.74 -12.56
CA GLY A 114 25.99 11.99 -12.70
C GLY A 114 26.61 11.33 -13.94
N LEU A 115 26.19 10.11 -14.29
CA LEU A 115 26.76 9.35 -15.41
C LEU A 115 26.19 9.76 -16.77
N TYR A 116 24.87 9.97 -16.85
CA TYR A 116 24.17 10.10 -18.12
C TYR A 116 23.55 11.49 -18.34
N GLY A 117 23.43 12.32 -17.30
CA GLY A 117 22.68 13.58 -17.37
C GLY A 117 23.21 14.59 -18.38
N ALA A 118 24.52 14.63 -18.63
CA ALA A 118 25.12 15.53 -19.62
C ALA A 118 24.76 15.15 -21.07
N ALA A 119 24.72 13.85 -21.38
CA ALA A 119 24.44 13.35 -22.73
C ALA A 119 22.93 13.13 -22.98
N PHE A 120 22.16 12.84 -21.93
CA PHE A 120 20.73 12.54 -21.99
C PHE A 120 19.93 13.41 -20.99
N PRO A 121 19.88 14.74 -21.19
CA PRO A 121 19.28 15.67 -20.23
C PRO A 121 17.77 15.49 -20.04
N GLU A 122 17.06 14.97 -21.04
CA GLU A 122 15.62 14.71 -20.96
C GLU A 122 15.29 13.58 -19.97
N TRP A 123 16.14 12.56 -19.89
CA TRP A 123 15.95 11.41 -18.99
C TRP A 123 16.71 11.56 -17.67
N PHE A 124 17.93 12.10 -17.72
CA PHE A 124 18.84 12.08 -16.58
C PHE A 124 19.40 13.46 -16.22
N GLY A 125 18.91 14.54 -16.82
CA GLY A 125 19.47 15.90 -16.62
C GLY A 125 19.20 16.50 -15.24
N SER A 126 18.30 15.93 -14.46
CA SER A 126 18.06 16.32 -13.07
C SER A 126 17.67 15.10 -12.24
N LEU A 127 17.81 15.20 -10.92
CA LEU A 127 17.43 14.12 -10.00
C LEU A 127 15.98 13.67 -10.22
N GLY A 128 15.04 14.60 -10.41
CA GLY A 128 13.63 14.28 -10.64
C GLY A 128 13.39 13.55 -11.97
N ARG A 129 14.10 13.94 -13.04
CA ARG A 129 14.04 13.24 -14.34
C ARG A 129 14.59 11.83 -14.22
N SER A 130 15.75 11.68 -13.57
CA SER A 130 16.36 10.37 -13.31
C SER A 130 15.44 9.46 -12.49
N MET A 131 14.81 9.98 -11.44
CA MET A 131 13.82 9.25 -10.63
C MET A 131 12.63 8.79 -11.48
N PHE A 132 12.10 9.65 -12.36
CA PHE A 132 11.00 9.32 -13.25
C PHE A 132 11.38 8.25 -14.29
N THR A 133 12.55 8.38 -14.92
CA THR A 133 13.04 7.38 -15.87
C THR A 133 13.34 6.05 -15.19
N LEU A 134 13.93 6.05 -13.99
CA LEU A 134 14.14 4.81 -13.23
C LEU A 134 12.81 4.18 -12.79
N PHE A 135 11.77 4.98 -12.52
CA PHE A 135 10.42 4.46 -12.28
C PHE A 135 9.87 3.74 -13.51
N GLN A 136 9.99 4.34 -14.69
CA GLN A 136 9.63 3.71 -15.97
C GLN A 136 10.42 2.40 -16.21
N ILE A 137 11.72 2.39 -15.91
CA ILE A 137 12.55 1.19 -16.06
C ILE A 137 12.13 0.11 -15.05
N MET A 138 11.77 0.47 -13.81
CA MET A 138 11.28 -0.48 -12.81
C MET A 138 9.98 -1.17 -13.23
N THR A 139 9.08 -0.46 -13.91
CA THR A 139 7.86 -1.06 -14.48
C THR A 139 8.12 -1.85 -15.76
N LEU A 140 9.39 -1.94 -16.20
CA LEU A 140 9.85 -2.56 -17.43
C LEU A 140 9.22 -1.97 -18.69
N GLU A 141 8.65 -0.76 -18.61
CA GLU A 141 8.03 -0.09 -19.74
C GLU A 141 9.13 0.46 -20.64
N SER A 142 9.22 -0.05 -21.87
CA SER A 142 10.17 0.41 -22.90
C SER A 142 11.62 0.53 -22.43
N TRP A 143 12.02 -0.16 -21.37
CA TRP A 143 13.31 0.09 -20.70
C TRP A 143 14.51 -0.12 -21.64
N SER A 144 14.47 -1.15 -22.48
CA SER A 144 15.57 -1.45 -23.41
C SER A 144 15.52 -0.57 -24.66
N MET A 145 14.44 -0.66 -25.43
CA MET A 145 14.33 0.04 -26.73
C MET A 145 14.18 1.56 -26.58
N GLY A 146 13.46 2.02 -25.55
CA GLY A 146 13.15 3.43 -25.32
C GLY A 146 14.24 4.19 -24.55
N VAL A 147 15.05 3.51 -23.72
CA VAL A 147 16.04 4.17 -22.87
C VAL A 147 17.44 3.56 -23.03
N VAL A 148 17.64 2.30 -22.64
CA VAL A 148 19.00 1.73 -22.48
C VAL A 148 19.75 1.58 -23.81
N ARG A 149 19.09 1.19 -24.90
CA ARG A 149 19.74 1.06 -26.22
C ARG A 149 20.24 2.40 -26.77
N PRO A 150 19.45 3.49 -26.76
CA PRO A 150 19.96 4.83 -27.05
C PRO A 150 21.13 5.22 -26.15
N VAL A 151 21.05 4.95 -24.83
CA VAL A 151 22.16 5.25 -23.91
C VAL A 151 23.41 4.46 -24.27
N MET A 152 23.28 3.19 -24.67
CA MET A 152 24.40 2.34 -25.08
C MET A 152 25.11 2.77 -26.37
N GLN A 153 24.46 3.59 -27.22
CA GLN A 153 25.13 4.15 -28.39
C GLN A 153 26.25 5.12 -27.99
N VAL A 154 26.15 5.74 -26.81
CA VAL A 154 27.16 6.66 -26.26
C VAL A 154 27.97 5.98 -25.15
N PHE A 155 27.32 5.15 -24.32
CA PHE A 155 27.91 4.47 -23.18
C PHE A 155 27.74 2.94 -23.33
N PRO A 156 28.64 2.23 -24.05
CA PRO A 156 28.46 0.82 -24.38
C PRO A 156 28.23 -0.12 -23.20
N PHE A 157 28.75 0.22 -22.01
CA PHE A 157 28.60 -0.57 -20.78
C PHE A 157 27.41 -0.15 -19.89
N ALA A 158 26.55 0.76 -20.35
CA ALA A 158 25.41 1.24 -19.57
C ALA A 158 24.43 0.12 -19.18
N TRP A 159 24.37 -0.97 -19.95
CA TRP A 159 23.55 -2.13 -19.61
C TRP A 159 23.88 -2.70 -18.22
N ILE A 160 25.14 -2.62 -17.75
CA ILE A 160 25.53 -3.12 -16.43
C ILE A 160 24.74 -2.38 -15.34
N PHE A 161 24.70 -1.06 -15.43
CA PHE A 161 23.98 -0.20 -14.47
C PHE A 161 22.48 -0.51 -14.50
N PHE A 162 21.86 -0.51 -15.68
CA PHE A 162 20.41 -0.67 -15.80
C PHE A 162 19.94 -2.09 -15.50
N VAL A 163 20.68 -3.13 -15.90
CA VAL A 163 20.35 -4.52 -15.55
C VAL A 163 20.51 -4.75 -14.05
N LEU A 164 21.57 -4.21 -13.43
CA LEU A 164 21.74 -4.27 -11.97
C LEU A 164 20.58 -3.56 -11.25
N PHE A 165 20.19 -2.37 -11.71
CA PHE A 165 19.03 -1.66 -11.17
C PHE A 165 17.76 -2.50 -11.29
N ILE A 166 17.48 -3.09 -12.45
CA ILE A 166 16.30 -3.93 -12.68
C ILE A 166 16.31 -5.13 -11.74
N LEU A 167 17.44 -5.84 -11.60
CA LEU A 167 17.54 -7.00 -10.72
C LEU A 167 17.25 -6.62 -9.27
N VAL A 168 17.87 -5.54 -8.78
CA VAL A 168 17.65 -5.06 -7.42
C VAL A 168 16.19 -4.61 -7.23
N ALA A 169 15.68 -3.75 -8.10
CA ALA A 169 14.34 -3.19 -7.98
C ALA A 169 13.23 -4.25 -8.08
N THR A 170 13.34 -5.17 -9.04
CA THR A 170 12.38 -6.27 -9.21
C THR A 170 12.44 -7.24 -8.04
N PHE A 171 13.63 -7.58 -7.54
CA PHE A 171 13.78 -8.41 -6.36
C PHE A 171 13.18 -7.75 -5.10
N THR A 172 13.46 -6.46 -4.87
CA THR A 172 12.84 -5.73 -3.75
C THR A 172 11.33 -5.65 -3.88
N MET A 173 10.79 -5.44 -5.09
CA MET A 173 9.35 -5.42 -5.34
C MET A 173 8.70 -6.79 -5.13
N LEU A 174 9.36 -7.88 -5.53
CA LEU A 174 8.90 -9.25 -5.22
C LEU A 174 8.90 -9.51 -3.72
N ASN A 175 9.95 -9.10 -3.00
CA ASN A 175 10.01 -9.23 -1.55
C ASN A 175 8.95 -8.40 -0.83
N LEU A 176 8.60 -7.22 -1.36
CA LEU A 176 7.47 -6.43 -0.88
C LEU A 176 6.17 -7.22 -1.02
N PHE A 177 5.91 -7.80 -2.19
CA PHE A 177 4.70 -8.57 -2.45
C PHE A 177 4.60 -9.81 -1.55
N ILE A 178 5.69 -10.55 -1.40
CA ILE A 178 5.77 -11.70 -0.50
C ILE A 178 5.56 -11.26 0.95
N GLY A 179 6.17 -10.15 1.37
CA GLY A 179 5.98 -9.57 2.70
C GLY A 179 4.51 -9.27 3.00
N ILE A 180 3.80 -8.63 2.07
CA ILE A 180 2.36 -8.35 2.19
C ILE A 180 1.55 -9.63 2.34
N ILE A 181 1.82 -10.64 1.51
CA ILE A 181 1.09 -11.92 1.56
C ILE A 181 1.34 -12.62 2.88
N VAL A 182 2.59 -12.69 3.33
CA VAL A 182 2.96 -13.33 4.59
C VAL A 182 2.29 -12.62 5.76
N GLU A 183 2.32 -11.29 5.81
CA GLU A 183 1.66 -10.52 6.86
C GLU A 183 0.13 -10.71 6.83
N THR A 184 -0.47 -10.74 5.64
CA THR A 184 -1.91 -11.03 5.49
C THR A 184 -2.26 -12.44 5.97
N MET A 185 -1.44 -13.45 5.63
CA MET A 185 -1.68 -14.83 6.06
C MET A 185 -1.50 -15.00 7.57
N GLN A 186 -0.49 -14.38 8.16
CA GLN A 186 -0.24 -14.41 9.60
C GLN A 186 -1.36 -13.71 10.38
N THR A 187 -1.84 -12.56 9.90
CA THR A 187 -2.97 -11.85 10.54
C THR A 187 -4.29 -12.61 10.43
N LEU A 188 -4.51 -13.37 9.35
CA LEU A 188 -5.66 -14.26 9.21
C LEU A 188 -5.57 -15.44 10.18
N HIS A 189 -4.42 -16.10 10.30
CA HIS A 189 -4.25 -17.23 11.24
C HIS A 189 -4.36 -16.78 12.70
N ALA A 190 -3.78 -15.64 13.08
CA ALA A 190 -3.92 -15.10 14.43
C ALA A 190 -5.38 -14.83 14.81
N ARG A 191 -6.21 -14.35 13.87
CA ARG A 191 -7.66 -14.15 14.08
C ARG A 191 -8.44 -15.46 14.14
N SER A 192 -8.02 -16.49 13.42
CA SER A 192 -8.60 -17.84 13.53
C SER A 192 -8.36 -18.43 14.91
N ASP A 193 -7.16 -18.26 15.46
CA ASP A 193 -6.77 -18.79 16.77
C ASP A 193 -7.43 -18.03 17.95
N GLU A 194 -7.77 -16.75 17.77
CA GLU A 194 -8.49 -15.94 18.78
C GLU A 194 -10.03 -16.06 18.68
N GLY A 195 -10.56 -16.45 17.51
CA GLY A 195 -12.00 -16.58 17.24
C GLY A 195 -12.64 -17.87 17.73
N GLU A 196 -11.84 -18.84 18.18
CA GLU A 196 -12.31 -20.05 18.86
C GLU A 196 -11.88 -20.02 20.34
N PRO A 197 -12.79 -19.66 21.28
CA PRO A 197 -12.62 -19.95 22.70
C PRO A 197 -12.58 -21.47 23.04
N GLY A 198 -12.17 -22.34 22.11
CA GLY A 198 -12.31 -23.78 22.21
C GLY A 198 -11.27 -24.65 21.50
N SER A 199 -10.25 -24.12 20.80
CA SER A 199 -9.32 -24.96 20.03
C SER A 199 -7.85 -24.93 20.46
N GLN A 200 -7.46 -24.12 21.44
CA GLN A 200 -6.10 -24.21 22.04
C GLN A 200 -5.98 -25.23 23.18
N THR A 201 -7.06 -25.91 23.57
CA THR A 201 -7.00 -27.10 24.44
C THR A 201 -6.80 -28.42 23.69
N ALA A 202 -6.89 -28.45 22.36
CA ALA A 202 -6.78 -29.69 21.59
C ALA A 202 -5.32 -30.19 21.41
N GLY A 203 -4.34 -29.30 21.19
CA GLY A 203 -2.94 -29.74 20.98
C GLY A 203 -2.21 -30.18 22.26
N GLY A 204 -2.55 -29.59 23.41
CA GLY A 204 -1.96 -29.92 24.70
C GLY A 204 -2.62 -31.12 25.39
N GLY A 205 -3.95 -31.25 25.27
CA GLY A 205 -4.70 -32.37 25.84
C GLY A 205 -4.48 -33.68 25.08
N GLU A 206 -4.44 -33.64 23.74
CA GLU A 206 -4.23 -34.83 22.92
C GLU A 206 -2.76 -35.27 22.95
N SER A 207 -1.78 -34.34 22.92
CA SER A 207 -0.37 -34.71 23.14
C SER A 207 -0.13 -35.26 24.54
N ALA A 208 -0.77 -34.70 25.58
CA ALA A 208 -0.65 -35.21 26.95
C ALA A 208 -1.31 -36.60 27.10
N SER A 209 -2.52 -36.80 26.57
CA SER A 209 -3.20 -38.10 26.63
C SER A 209 -2.46 -39.16 25.81
N VAL A 210 -1.93 -38.80 24.65
CA VAL A 210 -1.10 -39.69 23.82
C VAL A 210 0.20 -40.03 24.52
N THR A 211 0.85 -39.08 25.22
CA THR A 211 2.05 -39.40 26.01
C THR A 211 1.76 -40.30 27.21
N ASP A 212 0.60 -40.14 27.86
CA ASP A 212 0.18 -41.00 28.97
C ASP A 212 -0.22 -42.40 28.49
N GLU A 213 -0.93 -42.51 27.35
CA GLU A 213 -1.27 -43.78 26.71
C GLU A 213 -0.02 -44.55 26.26
N LEU A 214 0.94 -43.87 25.64
CA LEU A 214 2.23 -44.48 25.24
C LEU A 214 3.02 -45.00 26.46
N ARG A 215 2.93 -44.29 27.58
CA ARG A 215 3.60 -44.69 28.83
C ARG A 215 2.93 -45.92 29.45
N ALA A 216 1.60 -45.95 29.50
CA ALA A 216 0.84 -47.13 29.95
C ALA A 216 1.11 -48.36 29.07
N LEU A 217 1.16 -48.19 27.75
CA LEU A 217 1.46 -49.28 26.81
C LEU A 217 2.88 -49.83 27.00
N ARG A 218 3.87 -48.96 27.25
CA ARG A 218 5.25 -49.39 27.55
C ARG A 218 5.32 -50.19 28.84
N GLU A 219 4.59 -49.79 29.88
CA GLU A 219 4.53 -50.52 31.15
C GLU A 219 3.86 -51.89 30.98
N GLU A 220 2.80 -51.99 30.18
CA GLU A 220 2.13 -53.26 29.90
C GLU A 220 3.00 -54.22 29.08
N VAL A 221 3.70 -53.72 28.06
CA VAL A 221 4.66 -54.51 27.27
C VAL A 221 5.80 -55.02 28.15
N ALA A 222 6.34 -54.19 29.05
CA ALA A 222 7.37 -54.61 29.99
C ALA A 222 6.88 -55.72 30.94
N ARG A 223 5.63 -55.60 31.42
CA ARG A 223 5.01 -56.61 32.28
C ARG A 223 4.76 -57.93 31.56
N LEU A 224 4.34 -57.89 30.30
CA LEU A 224 4.14 -59.08 29.47
C LEU A 224 5.46 -59.78 29.16
N ASN A 225 6.51 -59.03 28.83
CA ASN A 225 7.84 -59.59 28.62
C ASN A 225 8.35 -60.33 29.88
N ASN A 226 8.23 -59.73 31.06
CA ASN A 226 8.64 -60.39 32.30
C ASN A 226 7.86 -61.69 32.56
N LYS A 227 6.54 -61.69 32.30
CA LYS A 227 5.72 -62.91 32.42
C LYS A 227 6.10 -63.99 31.41
N LEU A 228 6.54 -63.62 30.20
CA LEU A 228 7.01 -64.58 29.20
C LEU A 228 8.39 -65.14 29.58
N GLU A 229 9.28 -64.33 30.14
CA GLU A 229 10.57 -64.80 30.67
C GLU A 229 10.41 -65.76 31.85
N GLU A 230 9.44 -65.52 32.74
CA GLU A 230 9.11 -66.42 33.85
C GLU A 230 8.47 -67.73 33.38
N ARG A 231 7.74 -67.72 32.25
CA ARG A 231 7.08 -68.91 31.70
C ARG A 231 7.98 -69.75 30.80
N ASN A 232 9.13 -69.21 30.37
CA ASN A 232 10.14 -69.89 29.57
C ASN A 232 11.34 -70.39 30.40
N LYS A 233 11.27 -70.25 31.74
CA LYS A 233 12.13 -70.96 32.70
C LYS A 233 11.41 -72.20 33.24
#